data_AF-A0A5J4E763-F1
#
_entry.id   AF-A0A5J4E763-F1
#
_cell.length_a   1.000
_cell.length_b   1.000
_cell.length_c   1.000
_cell.angle_alpha   90.00
_cell.angle_beta   90.00
_cell.angle_gamma   90.00
#
_symmetry.space_group_name_H-M   'P 1'
#
loop_
_entity.id
_entity.type
_entity.pdbx_description
1 polymer ?
#
loop_
_entity_poly.entity_id
_entity_poly.type
_entity_poly.pdbx_seq_one_letter_code
_entity_poly.pdbx_strand_id
1 'polypeptide(L)'
;MGKVIQIANELGAYTMTDRGTWLAYQSRSNLALLYHGDPPLFNPYGIIAVNPMRHAHANYRGAESLISWITSTNGQHLIGEFTVEGEQLFIPNANPPGQ
;
A
#
# COMPACT_ATOMS: atom_id res chain seq x y z
N MET A 1 -0.51 -10.56 8.54
CA MET A 1 -1.97 -10.81 8.47
C MET A 1 -2.34 -12.22 7.99
N GLY A 2 -1.52 -12.95 7.21
CA GLY A 2 -1.89 -14.28 6.66
C GLY A 2 -2.43 -15.33 7.64
N LYS A 3 -1.87 -15.45 8.86
CA LYS A 3 -2.42 -16.34 9.90
C LYS A 3 -3.86 -16.00 10.30
N VAL A 4 -4.24 -14.72 10.26
CA VAL A 4 -5.60 -14.27 10.59
C VAL A 4 -6.59 -14.75 9.52
N ILE A 5 -6.19 -14.70 8.24
CA ILE A 5 -7.00 -15.26 7.14
C ILE A 5 -7.20 -16.76 7.33
N GLN A 6 -6.13 -17.49 7.69
CA GLN A 6 -6.22 -18.93 7.94
C GLN A 6 -7.19 -19.25 9.10
N ILE A 7 -7.05 -18.57 10.24
CA ILE A 7 -7.94 -18.77 11.39
C ILE A 7 -9.39 -18.43 11.04
N ALA A 8 -9.63 -17.31 10.35
CA ALA A 8 -10.98 -16.93 9.92
C ALA A 8 -11.58 -17.97 8.97
N ASN A 9 -10.78 -18.55 8.08
CA ASN A 9 -11.19 -19.63 7.19
C ASN A 9 -11.57 -20.90 7.96
N GLU A 10 -10.75 -21.31 8.93
CA GLU A 10 -11.00 -22.50 9.78
C GLU A 10 -12.24 -22.33 10.65
N LEU A 11 -12.52 -21.11 11.13
CA LEU A 11 -13.67 -20.79 11.97
C LEU A 11 -14.95 -20.44 11.18
N GLY A 12 -14.88 -20.29 9.86
CA GLY A 12 -15.99 -19.76 9.07
C GLY A 12 -16.38 -18.32 9.45
N ALA A 13 -15.39 -17.52 9.84
CA ALA A 13 -15.59 -16.17 10.36
C ALA A 13 -15.18 -15.08 9.35
N TYR A 14 -15.47 -13.82 9.70
CA TYR A 14 -15.05 -12.65 8.94
C TYR A 14 -13.71 -12.11 9.47
N THR A 15 -12.93 -11.49 8.59
CA THR A 15 -11.74 -10.72 8.96
C THR A 15 -11.51 -9.55 8.01
N MET A 16 -10.84 -8.51 8.48
CA MET A 16 -10.30 -7.43 7.65
C MET A 16 -8.81 -7.68 7.41
N THR A 17 -8.33 -7.44 6.19
CA THR A 17 -6.92 -7.60 5.81
C THR A 17 -6.58 -6.62 4.68
N ASP A 18 -5.30 -6.29 4.52
CA ASP A 18 -4.83 -5.53 3.36
C ASP A 18 -4.87 -6.37 2.07
N ARG A 19 -4.96 -5.70 0.92
CA ARG A 19 -5.06 -6.33 -0.41
C ARG A 19 -3.86 -7.21 -0.74
N GLY A 20 -2.65 -6.83 -0.34
CA GLY A 20 -1.43 -7.59 -0.63
C GLY A 20 -1.45 -8.94 0.07
N THR A 21 -1.80 -8.96 1.35
CA THR A 21 -1.99 -10.21 2.09
C THR A 21 -3.13 -11.05 1.49
N TRP A 22 -4.26 -10.43 1.10
CA TRP A 22 -5.37 -11.15 0.46
C TRP A 22 -4.92 -11.87 -0.81
N LEU A 23 -4.29 -11.17 -1.75
CA LEU A 23 -3.83 -11.75 -3.02
C LEU A 23 -2.85 -12.91 -2.80
N ALA A 24 -1.97 -12.82 -1.79
CA ALA A 24 -1.02 -13.88 -1.46
C ALA A 24 -1.64 -15.14 -0.83
N TYR A 25 -2.83 -15.03 -0.22
CA TYR A 25 -3.46 -16.13 0.54
C TYR A 25 -4.81 -16.60 -0.02
N GLN A 26 -5.43 -15.87 -0.95
CA GLN A 26 -6.77 -16.18 -1.47
C GLN A 26 -6.85 -17.59 -2.08
N SER A 27 -5.78 -18.05 -2.75
CA SER A 27 -5.74 -19.41 -3.34
C SER A 27 -5.68 -20.54 -2.30
N ARG A 28 -5.47 -20.22 -1.02
CA ARG A 28 -5.33 -21.16 0.09
C ARG A 28 -6.49 -21.06 1.10
N SER A 29 -7.53 -20.31 0.77
CA SER A 29 -8.65 -20.00 1.65
C SER A 29 -9.98 -20.18 0.91
N ASN A 30 -11.03 -20.57 1.63
CA ASN A 30 -12.41 -20.62 1.13
C ASN A 30 -13.19 -19.33 1.44
N LEU A 31 -12.55 -18.34 2.06
CA LEU A 31 -13.17 -17.04 2.31
C LEU A 31 -13.40 -16.30 0.99
N ALA A 32 -14.41 -15.43 0.97
CA ALA A 32 -14.70 -14.56 -0.16
C ALA A 32 -14.44 -13.09 0.20
N LEU A 33 -14.09 -12.29 -0.81
CA LEU A 33 -14.01 -10.85 -0.66
C LEU A 33 -15.43 -10.26 -0.65
N LEU A 34 -15.80 -9.55 0.42
CA LEU A 34 -17.16 -9.02 0.59
C LEU A 34 -17.24 -7.50 0.46
N TYR A 35 -16.23 -6.79 0.97
CA TYR A 35 -16.15 -5.34 0.94
C TYR A 35 -14.75 -4.91 0.53
N HIS A 36 -14.64 -3.94 -0.39
CA HIS A 36 -13.39 -3.31 -0.79
C HIS A 36 -13.65 -2.00 -1.54
N GLY A 37 -12.68 -1.10 -1.54
CA GLY A 37 -12.74 0.14 -2.31
C GLY A 37 -13.49 1.29 -1.63
N ASP A 38 -14.13 1.05 -0.48
CA ASP A 38 -14.78 2.10 0.29
C ASP A 38 -13.74 3.08 0.88
N PRO A 39 -14.01 4.41 0.89
CA PRO A 39 -13.08 5.42 1.39
C PRO A 39 -12.53 5.16 2.81
N PRO A 40 -13.31 4.64 3.79
CA PRO A 40 -12.79 4.30 5.11
C PRO A 40 -11.73 3.18 5.12
N LEU A 41 -11.64 2.39 4.05
CA LEU A 41 -10.68 1.29 3.91
C LEU A 41 -9.38 1.74 3.22
N PHE A 42 -9.29 2.99 2.78
CA PHE A 42 -8.08 3.50 2.16
C PHE A 42 -6.96 3.61 3.20
N ASN A 43 -5.80 3.06 2.84
CA ASN A 43 -4.59 3.08 3.64
C ASN A 43 -3.52 3.94 2.93
N PRO A 44 -3.59 5.28 3.04
CA PRO A 44 -2.66 6.17 2.35
C PRO A 44 -1.25 6.06 2.94
N TYR A 45 -0.24 6.12 2.07
CA TYR A 45 1.17 6.11 2.46
C TYR A 45 1.75 7.53 2.38
N GLY A 46 2.55 7.91 3.37
CA GLY A 46 3.31 9.15 3.39
C GLY A 46 4.81 8.87 3.47
N ILE A 47 5.60 9.69 2.78
CA ILE A 47 7.06 9.71 2.89
C ILE A 47 7.50 11.03 3.53
N ILE A 48 8.34 10.97 4.56
CA ILE A 48 8.71 12.12 5.39
C ILE A 48 10.22 12.14 5.57
N ALA A 49 10.85 13.27 5.23
CA ALA A 49 12.28 13.47 5.47
C ALA A 49 12.55 13.69 6.97
N VAL A 50 13.61 13.05 7.48
CA VAL A 50 14.08 13.26 8.86
C VAL A 50 14.60 14.69 9.02
N ASN A 51 14.22 15.37 10.10
CA ASN A 51 14.60 16.76 10.35
C ASN A 51 16.13 16.94 10.49
N PRO A 52 16.80 17.67 9.58
CA PRO A 52 18.25 17.80 9.56
C PRO A 52 18.78 18.72 10.67
N MET A 53 17.97 19.66 11.18
CA MET A 53 18.37 20.50 12.32
C MET A 53 18.50 19.69 13.61
N ARG A 54 17.71 18.62 13.75
CA ARG A 54 17.80 17.68 14.88
C ARG A 54 18.78 16.54 14.62
N HIS A 55 18.91 16.12 13.36
CA HIS A 55 19.74 14.98 12.97
C HIS A 55 20.69 15.38 11.83
N ALA A 56 21.78 16.07 12.17
CA ALA A 56 22.74 16.58 11.19
C ALA A 56 23.44 15.49 10.36
N HIS A 57 23.46 14.24 10.84
CA HIS A 57 24.03 13.09 10.13
C HIS A 57 23.06 12.44 9.13
N ALA A 58 21.78 12.84 9.14
CA ALA A 58 20.79 12.30 8.21
C ALA A 58 21.11 12.73 6.77
N ASN A 59 20.98 11.83 5.81
CA ASN A 59 21.12 12.15 4.39
C ASN A 59 19.87 12.88 3.87
N TYR A 60 19.71 14.14 4.29
CA TYR A 60 18.54 14.94 3.94
C TYR A 60 18.40 15.15 2.42
N ARG A 61 19.52 15.40 1.72
CA ARG A 61 19.50 15.57 0.25
C ARG A 61 19.03 14.30 -0.48
N GLY A 62 19.45 13.13 -0.01
CA GLY A 62 18.98 11.85 -0.54
C GLY A 62 17.49 11.63 -0.27
N ALA A 63 17.01 11.99 0.93
CA ALA A 63 15.58 11.92 1.27
C ALA A 63 14.75 12.82 0.35
N GLU A 64 15.14 14.08 0.15
CA GLU A 64 14.47 15.00 -0.78
C GLU A 64 14.45 14.46 -2.22
N SER A 65 15.56 13.87 -2.66
CA SER A 65 15.65 13.27 -4.00
C SER A 65 14.70 12.07 -4.15
N LEU A 66 14.58 11.22 -3.13
CA LEU A 66 13.64 10.11 -3.11
C LEU A 66 12.19 10.59 -3.07
N ILE A 67 11.88 11.60 -2.26
CA ILE A 67 10.54 12.20 -2.18
C ILE A 67 10.16 12.76 -3.55
N SER A 68 11.03 13.58 -4.15
CA SER A 68 10.79 14.16 -5.48
C SER A 68 10.58 13.09 -6.54
N TRP A 69 11.38 12.02 -6.53
CA TRP A 69 11.23 10.92 -7.49
C TRP A 69 9.94 10.13 -7.27
N ILE A 70 9.62 9.73 -6.04
CA ILE A 70 8.45 8.88 -5.76
C ILE A 70 7.13 9.61 -6.02
N THR A 71 7.09 10.93 -5.83
CA THR A 71 5.91 11.77 -6.15
C THR A 71 5.89 12.29 -7.59
N SER A 72 6.94 12.05 -8.38
CA SER A 72 6.98 12.42 -9.81
C SER A 72 5.97 11.64 -10.64
N THR A 73 5.64 12.13 -11.83
CA THR A 73 4.80 11.40 -12.81
C THR A 73 5.31 9.99 -13.07
N ASN A 74 6.63 9.81 -13.23
CA ASN A 74 7.23 8.49 -13.44
C ASN A 74 7.10 7.59 -12.21
N GLY A 75 7.37 8.11 -11.01
CA GLY A 75 7.23 7.35 -9.77
C GLY A 75 5.80 6.89 -9.52
N GLN A 76 4.84 7.79 -9.71
CA GLN A 76 3.41 7.51 -9.58
C GLN A 76 2.92 6.51 -10.66
N HIS A 77 3.43 6.60 -11.90
CA HIS A 77 3.15 5.62 -12.96
C HIS A 77 3.62 4.21 -12.56
N LEU A 78 4.87 4.08 -12.12
CA LEU A 78 5.42 2.80 -11.66
C LEU A 78 4.65 2.20 -10.47
N ILE A 79 4.17 3.04 -9.55
CA ILE A 79 3.30 2.60 -8.44
C ILE A 79 1.98 2.06 -8.99
N GLY A 80 1.36 2.76 -9.94
CA GLY A 80 0.09 2.35 -10.56
C GLY A 80 0.19 1.09 -11.42
N GLU A 81 1.34 0.85 -12.06
CA GLU A 81 1.58 -0.36 -12.86
C GLU A 81 1.99 -1.59 -12.03
N PHE A 82 2.28 -1.41 -10.74
CA PHE A 82 2.70 -2.52 -9.90
C PHE A 82 1.54 -3.50 -9.68
N THR A 83 1.74 -4.73 -10.16
CA THR A 83 0.74 -5.80 -10.10
C THR A 83 1.24 -7.03 -9.34
N VAL A 84 0.31 -7.73 -8.71
CA VAL A 84 0.53 -9.04 -8.08
C VAL A 84 -0.58 -9.96 -8.57
N GLU A 85 -0.22 -11.12 -9.14
CA GLU A 85 -1.20 -12.05 -9.75
C GLU A 85 -2.10 -11.35 -10.81
N GLY A 86 -1.57 -10.37 -11.53
CA GLY A 86 -2.29 -9.59 -12.54
C GLY A 86 -3.19 -8.47 -12.01
N GLU A 87 -3.30 -8.33 -10.68
CA GLU A 87 -4.13 -7.31 -10.03
C GLU A 87 -3.29 -6.10 -9.62
N GLN A 88 -3.76 -4.89 -9.92
CA GLN A 88 -3.14 -3.65 -9.46
C GLN A 88 -3.19 -3.56 -7.94
N LEU A 89 -2.03 -3.41 -7.29
CA LEU A 89 -1.97 -3.43 -5.82
C LEU A 89 -2.08 -2.04 -5.19
N PHE A 90 -1.53 -1.01 -5.84
CA PHE A 90 -1.46 0.34 -5.30
C PHE A 90 -2.10 1.37 -6.24
N ILE A 91 -2.78 2.36 -5.65
CA ILE A 91 -3.38 3.48 -6.37
C ILE A 91 -2.55 4.73 -6.04
N PRO A 92 -1.78 5.28 -6.99
CA PRO A 92 -0.99 6.48 -6.75
C PRO A 92 -1.89 7.69 -6.48
N ASN A 93 -1.50 8.53 -5.51
CA ASN A 93 -2.29 9.69 -5.08
C ASN A 93 -1.47 10.94 -4.75
N ALA A 94 -0.20 11.02 -5.17
CA ALA A 94 0.63 12.19 -4.90
C ALA A 94 0.17 13.44 -5.67
N ASN A 95 -0.43 13.26 -6.85
CA ASN A 95 -0.97 14.33 -7.70
C ASN A 95 -2.42 13.99 -8.09
N PRO A 96 -3.43 14.34 -7.26
CA PRO A 96 -4.82 14.04 -7.57
C PRO A 96 -5.25 14.73 -8.88
N PRO A 97 -6.02 14.07 -9.77
CA PRO A 97 -6.58 14.74 -10.93
C PRO A 97 -7.45 15.92 -10.49
N GLY A 98 -7.13 17.13 -10.98
CA GLY A 98 -7.82 18.38 -10.64
C GLY A 98 -7.02 19.39 -9.79
N GLN A 99 -5.72 19.16 -9.59
CA GLN A 99 -4.76 20.17 -9.13
C GLN A 99 -3.77 20.54 -10.24
#